data_AF-A0A381ZZ32-F1
#
_entry.id   AF-A0A381ZZ32-F1
#
_cell.length_a   1.000
_cell.length_b   1.000
_cell.length_c   1.000
_cell.angle_alpha   90.00
_cell.angle_beta   90.00
_cell.angle_gamma   90.00
#
_symmetry.space_group_name_H-M   'P 1'
#
loop_
_entity.id
_entity.type
_entity.pdbx_description
1 polymer ?
#
loop_
_entity_poly.entity_id
_entity_poly.type
_entity_poly.pdbx_seq_one_letter_code
_entity_poly.pdbx_strand_id
1 'polypeptide(L)' 'MPIEKETMKAMIRDFHGFEISDEELDLVAPALNGYLSDVEMLRGLDLSDVMSGRLIHADEGGEK' A
#
# COMPACT_ATOMS: atom_id res chain seq x y z
N MET A 1 -10.24 6.38 6.84
CA MET A 1 -10.25 6.19 8.31
C MET A 1 -8.83 6.39 8.80
N PRO A 2 -8.61 7.08 9.92
CA PRO A 2 -7.27 7.19 10.51
C PRO A 2 -6.80 5.83 11.03
N ILE A 3 -5.49 5.60 11.03
CA ILE A 3 -4.87 4.42 11.63
C ILE A 3 -4.85 4.62 13.15
N GLU A 4 -5.47 3.69 13.87
CA GLU A 4 -5.46 3.69 15.33
C GLU A 4 -4.06 3.39 15.87
N LYS A 5 -3.71 4.01 17.01
CA LYS A 5 -2.38 3.85 17.63
C LYS A 5 -2.01 2.41 17.92
N GLU A 6 -2.97 1.61 18.39
CA GLU A 6 -2.78 0.18 18.63
C GLU A 6 -2.53 -0.61 17.34
N THR A 7 -3.08 -0.17 16.21
CA THR A 7 -2.80 -0.77 14.90
C THR A 7 -1.35 -0.48 14.48
N MET A 8 -0.86 0.74 14.68
CA MET A 8 0.54 1.08 14.39
C MET A 8 1.51 0.26 15.24
N LYS A 9 1.22 0.10 16.55
CA LYS A 9 2.02 -0.75 17.45
C LYS A 9 2.03 -2.22 17.00
N ALA A 10 0.86 -2.75 16.60
CA ALA A 10 0.77 -4.09 16.07
C ALA A 10 1.60 -4.26 14.79
N MET A 11 1.54 -3.31 13.86
CA MET A 11 2.35 -3.33 12.64
C MET A 11 3.85 -3.30 12.94
N ILE A 12 4.31 -2.46 13.85
CA ILE A 12 5.72 -2.39 14.24
C ILE A 12 6.20 -3.74 14.78
N ARG A 13 5.41 -4.39 15.64
CA ARG A 13 5.72 -5.72 16.14
C ARG A 13 5.76 -6.77 15.02
N ASP A 14 4.73 -6.80 14.17
CA ASP A 14 4.53 -7.85 13.18
C ASP A 14 5.51 -7.74 12.00
N PHE A 15 5.99 -6.53 11.69
CA PHE A 15 6.98 -6.28 10.63
C PHE A 15 8.41 -6.11 11.16
N HIS A 16 8.68 -6.48 12.42
CA HIS A 16 10.01 -6.33 13.05
C HIS A 16 10.57 -4.90 12.95
N GLY A 17 9.71 -3.90 13.15
CA GLY A 17 10.07 -2.49 13.18
C GLY A 17 10.89 -2.12 14.41
N PHE A 18 11.32 -0.85 14.43
CA PHE A 18 12.10 -0.30 15.54
C PHE A 18 11.23 -0.08 16.78
N GLU A 19 11.84 -0.19 17.96
CA GLU A 19 11.21 0.31 19.19
C GLU A 19 11.00 1.82 19.06
N ILE A 20 9.77 2.26 19.31
CA ILE A 20 9.33 3.65 19.21
C ILE A 20 8.49 3.96 20.44
N SER A 21 8.63 5.17 20.99
CA SER A 21 7.80 5.61 22.11
C SER A 21 6.38 5.97 21.66
N ASP A 22 5.48 6.07 22.64
CA ASP A 22 4.13 6.54 22.38
C ASP A 22 4.10 8.00 21.92
N GLU A 23 5.00 8.85 22.40
CA GLU A 23 5.10 10.25 21.93
C GLU A 23 5.63 10.31 20.49
N GLU A 24 6.62 9.48 20.16
CA GLU A 24 7.17 9.41 18.79
C GLU A 24 6.12 8.88 17.80
N LEU A 25 5.29 7.93 18.21
CA LEU A 25 4.14 7.46 17.42
C LEU A 25 3.15 8.59 17.11
N ASP A 26 2.86 9.46 18.08
CA ASP A 26 1.93 10.57 17.90
C ASP A 26 2.50 11.62 16.92
N LEU A 27 3.82 11.77 16.86
CA LEU A 27 4.48 12.66 15.90
C LEU A 27 4.39 12.13 14.46
N VAL A 28 4.46 10.81 14.25
CA VAL A 28 4.42 10.21 12.90
C VAL A 28 3.00 9.90 12.42
N ALA A 29 2.02 9.84 13.31
CA ALA A 29 0.63 9.53 12.99
C ALA A 29 0.02 10.41 11.88
N PRO A 30 0.22 11.75 11.85
CA PRO A 30 -0.32 12.59 10.78
C PRO A 30 0.24 12.24 9.39
N ALA A 31 1.55 11.93 9.32
CA ALA A 31 2.20 11.58 8.06
C ALA A 31 1.70 10.22 7.54
N LEU A 32 1.59 9.22 8.42
CA LEU A 32 1.07 7.89 8.09
C LEU A 32 -0.39 7.95 7.61
N ASN A 33 -1.21 8.75 8.27
CA ASN A 33 -2.59 8.99 7.84
C ASN A 33 -2.67 9.67 6.46
N GLY A 34 -1.72 10.57 6.16
CA GLY A 34 -1.56 11.15 4.83
C GLY A 34 -1.28 10.09 3.76
N TYR A 35 -0.28 9.23 3.99
CA TYR A 35 0.04 8.15 3.05
C TYR A 35 -1.12 7.17 2.85
N LEU A 36 -1.85 6.85 3.92
CA LEU A 36 -3.05 6.03 3.80
C LEU A 36 -4.11 6.70 2.92
N SER A 37 -4.33 8.00 3.08
CA SER A 37 -5.24 8.76 2.23
C SER A 37 -4.84 8.70 0.76
N ASP A 38 -3.56 8.85 0.45
CA ASP A 38 -3.05 8.78 -0.92
C ASP A 38 -3.24 7.38 -1.52
N VAL A 39 -3.02 6.33 -0.73
CA VAL A 39 -3.26 4.94 -1.16
C VAL A 39 -4.75 4.66 -1.39
N GLU A 40 -5.64 5.21 -0.56
CA GLU A 40 -7.09 5.06 -0.76
C GLU A 40 -7.56 5.70 -2.07
N MET A 41 -6.89 6.75 -2.56
CA MET A 41 -7.18 7.30 -3.90
C MET A 41 -6.94 6.26 -5.01
N LEU A 42 -6.00 5.33 -4.80
CA LEU A 42 -5.73 4.26 -5.76
C LEU A 42 -6.87 3.23 -5.83
N ARG A 43 -7.66 3.05 -4.77
CA ARG A 43 -8.82 2.13 -4.80
C ARG A 43 -9.91 2.59 -5.76
N GLY A 44 -9.99 3.89 -6.01
CA GLY A 44 -10.94 4.48 -6.94
C GLY A 44 -10.49 4.41 -8.41
N LEU A 45 -9.27 3.94 -8.69
CA LEU A 45 -8.80 3.79 -10.06
C LEU A 45 -9.47 2.58 -10.72
N ASP A 46 -10.23 2.84 -11.77
CA ASP A 46 -10.68 1.81 -12.69
C ASP A 46 -9.57 1.47 -13.67
N LEU A 47 -9.03 0.25 -13.56
CA LEU A 47 -7.99 -0.28 -14.43
C LEU A 47 -8.54 -1.26 -15.48
N SER A 48 -9.87 -1.41 -15.58
CA SER A 48 -10.50 -2.39 -16.46
C SER A 48 -10.19 -2.16 -17.95
N ASP A 49 -9.95 -0.92 -18.36
CA ASP A 49 -9.61 -0.53 -19.73
C ASP A 49 -8.09 -0.34 -19.94
N VAL A 50 -7.26 -0.66 -18.94
CA VAL A 50 -5.80 -0.54 -19.03
C VAL A 50 -5.19 -1.89 -19.40
N MET A 51 -4.74 -2.01 -20.66
CA MET A 51 -3.92 -3.14 -21.10
C MET A 51 -2.52 -3.07 -20.46
N SER A 52 -2.14 -4.10 -19.71
CA SER A 52 -0.77 -4.26 -19.22
C SER A 52 0.18 -4.47 -20.40
N GLY A 53 1.01 -3.47 -20.72
CA GLY A 53 2.01 -3.56 -21.80
C GLY A 53 3.05 -4.68 -21.61
N ARG A 54 3.08 -5.35 -20.45
CA ARG A 54 3.89 -6.55 -20.19
C ARG A 54 3.27 -7.85 -20.70
N LEU A 55 2.02 -7.84 -21.16
CA LEU A 55 1.34 -9.01 -21.75
C LEU A 55 1.54 -9.13 -23.27
N ILE A 56 2.67 -8.68 -23.81
CA ILE A 56 3.10 -9.15 -25.14
C ILE A 56 3.72 -10.53 -24.97
N HIS A 57 2.89 -11.56 -24.75
CA HIS A 57 3.22 -12.89 -25.23
C HIS A 57 2.62 -13.01 -26.63
N ALA A 58 3.23 -12.30 -27.58
CA ALA A 58 3.02 -12.62 -28.99
C ALA A 58 3.81 -13.90 -29.29
N ASP A 59 3.26 -15.03 -28.84
CA ASP A 59 3.52 -16.31 -29.46
C ASP A 59 2.18 -16.89 -29.90
N GLU A 60 1.63 -16.29 -30.96
CA GLU A 60 0.67 -16.96 -31.83
C GLU A 60 1.43 -17.75 -32.92
N GLY A 61 2.60 -18.32 -32.58
CA GLY A 61 3.25 -19.38 -33.32
C GLY A 61 2.44 -20.68 -33.21
N GLY A 62 1.20 -20.66 -33.70
CA GLY A 62 0.44 -21.86 -33.95
C GLY A 62 1.14 -22.69 -35.02
N GLU A 63 1.91 -23.68 -34.59
CA GLU A 63 2.47 -24.73 -35.43
C GLU A 63 1.44 -25.23 -36.46
N LYS A 64 1.79 -25.11 -37.73
CA LYS A 64 1.34 -26.00 -38.80
C LYS A 64 2.48 -26.27 -39.76
#